data_AF-A0A841C4L3-F1
#
_entry.id   AF-A0A841C4L3-F1
#
_cell.length_a   1.000
_cell.length_b   1.000
_cell.length_c   1.000
_cell.angle_alpha   90.00
_cell.angle_beta   90.00
_cell.angle_gamma   90.00
#
_symmetry.space_group_name_H-M   'P 1'
#
loop_
_entity.id
_entity.type
_entity.pdbx_description
1 polymer ?
#
loop_
_entity_poly.entity_id
_entity_poly.type
_entity_poly.pdbx_seq_one_letter_code
_entity_poly.pdbx_strand_id
1 'polypeptide(L)'
;MLIREFCAENFTDIPRVAQAGVERIELCDNLAIGGTTPSYGVIAQTADYLKEYQTLLAVMIRPRSGDFVYNSHELKIMETDILKAVEAGAQTLVFGALTDDNEIDTEAMNTLVIASQGVPVTFHMAFDALKDPFSAIDLLADAGIEKILTHGSLLTKAVNTKKTAEYVNYANGRLDFIIGGGVTAENKEELAKAAGTNFVHGTKII
;
A
#
# COMPACT_ATOMS: atom_id res chain seq x y z
N MET A 1 -11.18 15.26 6.25
CA MET A 1 -10.01 15.83 5.57
C MET A 1 -9.43 14.73 4.72
N LEU A 2 -9.17 14.99 3.44
CA LEU A 2 -8.63 13.98 2.53
C LEU A 2 -7.13 13.76 2.80
N ILE A 3 -6.72 12.50 2.89
CA ILE A 3 -5.33 12.06 3.04
C ILE A 3 -4.82 11.61 1.68
N ARG A 4 -3.88 12.37 1.12
CA ARG A 4 -3.26 12.07 -0.17
C ARG A 4 -2.01 11.23 0.06
N GLU A 5 -1.94 10.11 -0.64
CA GLU A 5 -0.74 9.30 -0.77
C GLU A 5 -0.17 9.46 -2.18
N PHE A 6 1.03 10.04 -2.26
CA PHE A 6 1.78 10.10 -3.52
C PHE A 6 2.59 8.82 -3.69
N CYS A 7 2.38 8.10 -4.79
CA CYS A 7 3.19 6.95 -5.16
C CYS A 7 4.47 7.44 -5.84
N ALA A 8 5.62 7.28 -5.19
CA ALA A 8 6.92 7.76 -5.64
C ALA A 8 7.78 6.62 -6.19
N GLU A 9 8.51 6.91 -7.27
CA GLU A 9 9.63 6.07 -7.71
C GLU A 9 10.94 6.74 -7.29
N ASN A 10 11.71 6.06 -6.42
CA ASN A 10 12.96 6.59 -5.88
C ASN A 10 12.79 7.97 -5.21
N PHE A 11 13.90 8.73 -5.08
CA PHE A 11 13.95 9.99 -4.34
C PHE A 11 13.56 11.23 -5.18
N THR A 12 13.54 11.12 -6.50
CA THR A 12 13.54 12.27 -7.43
C THR A 12 12.45 13.31 -7.14
N ASP A 13 11.23 12.87 -6.88
CA ASP A 13 10.08 13.75 -6.63
C ASP A 13 9.83 14.06 -5.15
N ILE A 14 10.54 13.41 -4.21
CA ILE A 14 10.30 13.52 -2.77
C ILE A 14 10.36 14.98 -2.28
N PRO A 15 11.37 15.79 -2.64
CA PRO A 15 11.44 17.18 -2.18
C PRO A 15 10.22 18.00 -2.60
N ARG A 16 9.78 17.87 -3.86
CA ARG A 16 8.64 18.60 -4.42
C ARG A 16 7.34 18.20 -3.72
N VAL A 17 7.14 16.90 -3.51
CA VAL A 17 5.93 16.33 -2.90
C VAL A 17 5.83 16.69 -1.43
N ALA A 18 6.94 16.61 -0.69
CA ALA A 18 6.99 16.99 0.73
C ALA A 18 6.71 18.49 0.93
N GLN A 19 7.28 19.36 0.08
CA GLN A 19 7.01 20.80 0.10
C GLN A 19 5.56 21.14 -0.24
N ALA A 20 4.91 20.35 -1.09
CA ALA A 20 3.49 20.47 -1.39
C ALA A 20 2.58 19.98 -0.24
N GLY A 21 3.16 19.47 0.85
CA GLY A 21 2.45 19.07 2.06
C GLY A 21 1.56 17.86 1.85
N VAL A 22 1.97 16.89 1.02
CA VAL A 22 1.26 15.61 0.89
C VAL A 22 1.34 14.85 2.21
N GLU A 23 0.23 14.24 2.62
CA GLU A 23 0.14 13.60 3.93
C GLU A 23 0.95 12.31 4.03
N ARG A 24 1.04 11.55 2.93
CA ARG A 24 1.80 10.29 2.88
C ARG A 24 2.51 10.08 1.55
N ILE A 25 3.64 9.40 1.58
CA ILE A 25 4.34 8.91 0.38
C ILE A 25 4.42 7.39 0.48
N GLU A 26 3.99 6.70 -0.57
CA GLU A 26 4.38 5.31 -0.80
C GLU A 26 5.65 5.30 -1.64
N LEU A 27 6.75 4.84 -1.05
CA LEU A 27 8.05 4.78 -1.69
C LEU A 27 8.26 3.40 -2.33
N CYS A 28 8.44 3.44 -3.64
CA CYS A 28 8.63 2.28 -4.49
C CYS A 28 9.88 2.46 -5.36
N ASP A 29 10.30 1.39 -6.00
CA ASP A 29 11.07 1.41 -7.25
C ASP A 29 10.29 0.69 -8.36
N ASN A 30 10.71 0.80 -9.62
CA ASN A 30 10.12 0.07 -10.75
C ASN A 30 8.59 0.23 -10.89
N LEU A 31 8.06 1.46 -10.86
CA LEU A 31 6.62 1.71 -11.03
C LEU A 31 6.08 1.27 -12.39
N ALA A 32 6.94 1.20 -13.42
CA ALA A 32 6.57 0.68 -14.75
C ALA A 32 5.98 -0.74 -14.70
N ILE A 33 6.30 -1.53 -13.66
CA ILE A 33 5.80 -2.89 -13.42
C ILE A 33 4.95 -3.00 -12.15
N GLY A 34 4.42 -1.87 -11.68
CA GLY A 34 3.53 -1.79 -10.52
C GLY A 34 4.21 -1.65 -9.16
N GLY A 35 5.51 -1.34 -9.13
CA GLY A 35 6.25 -1.10 -7.90
C GLY A 35 6.92 -2.35 -7.32
N THR A 36 8.17 -2.20 -6.88
CA THR A 36 8.96 -3.17 -6.11
C THR A 36 9.61 -2.50 -4.91
N THR A 37 10.19 -3.29 -3.99
CA THR A 37 10.98 -2.76 -2.89
C THR A 37 12.09 -1.83 -3.41
N PRO A 38 12.18 -0.57 -2.94
CA PRO A 38 13.30 0.32 -3.27
C PRO A 38 14.58 -0.09 -2.53
N SER A 39 15.74 0.35 -3.02
CA SER A 39 17.01 0.05 -2.33
C SER A 39 17.06 0.64 -0.91
N TYR A 40 17.82 0.00 -0.02
CA TYR A 40 18.02 0.48 1.36
C TYR A 40 18.45 1.96 1.43
N GLY A 41 19.38 2.37 0.56
CA GLY A 41 19.86 3.76 0.53
C GLY A 41 18.75 4.75 0.19
N VAL A 42 17.85 4.38 -0.72
CA VAL A 42 16.69 5.21 -1.08
C VAL A 42 15.72 5.33 0.08
N ILE A 43 15.43 4.24 0.80
CA ILE A 43 14.57 4.27 2.00
C ILE A 43 15.17 5.17 3.08
N ALA A 44 16.44 4.92 3.44
CA ALA A 44 17.10 5.64 4.53
C ALA A 44 17.23 7.14 4.25
N GLN A 45 17.61 7.52 3.03
CA GLN A 45 17.70 8.93 2.64
C GLN A 45 16.33 9.62 2.58
N THR A 46 15.30 8.91 2.13
CA THR A 46 13.93 9.44 2.11
C THR A 46 13.41 9.64 3.53
N ALA A 47 13.60 8.66 4.42
CA ALA A 47 13.20 8.75 5.82
C ALA A 47 13.91 9.90 6.54
N ASP A 48 15.22 10.09 6.31
CA ASP A 48 15.97 11.20 6.89
C ASP A 48 15.47 12.56 6.39
N TYR A 49 15.28 12.70 5.08
CA TYR A 49 14.76 13.94 4.47
C TYR A 49 13.37 14.31 5.00
N LEU A 50 12.49 13.34 5.19
CA LEU A 50 11.12 13.58 5.64
C LEU A 50 10.99 13.95 7.13
N LYS A 51 12.07 13.88 7.94
CA LYS A 51 12.03 14.32 9.36
C LYS A 51 11.67 15.79 9.53
N GLU A 52 11.96 16.62 8.53
CA GLU A 52 11.63 18.06 8.53
C GLU A 52 10.18 18.34 8.09
N TYR A 53 9.44 17.30 7.70
CA TYR A 53 8.09 17.38 7.16
C TYR A 53 7.11 16.56 8.01
N GLN A 54 5.82 16.83 7.85
CA GLN A 54 4.75 16.04 8.49
C GLN A 54 4.29 14.86 7.62
N THR A 55 4.96 14.64 6.48
CA THR A 55 4.64 13.58 5.52
C THR A 55 5.10 12.22 6.04
N LEU A 56 4.18 11.26 6.11
CA LEU A 56 4.47 9.90 6.52
C LEU A 56 5.11 9.08 5.39
N LEU A 57 6.02 8.18 5.75
CA LEU A 57 6.70 7.28 4.80
C LEU A 57 6.15 5.85 4.88
N ALA A 58 5.46 5.41 3.83
CA ALA A 58 5.12 4.03 3.58
C ALA A 58 6.13 3.42 2.59
N VAL A 59 6.60 2.20 2.86
CA VAL A 59 7.61 1.52 2.01
C VAL A 59 7.02 0.25 1.41
N MET A 60 7.10 0.14 0.09
CA MET A 60 6.75 -1.08 -0.63
C MET A 60 7.70 -2.21 -0.27
N ILE A 61 7.15 -3.38 0.05
CA ILE A 61 7.88 -4.63 0.23
C ILE A 61 7.32 -5.62 -0.79
N ARG A 62 8.00 -5.71 -1.93
CA ARG A 62 7.62 -6.60 -3.02
C ARG A 62 8.87 -7.01 -3.80
N PRO A 63 9.26 -8.29 -3.78
CA PRO A 63 10.57 -8.73 -4.25
C PRO A 63 10.69 -8.74 -5.79
N ARG A 64 9.56 -8.76 -6.50
CA ARG A 64 9.45 -8.78 -7.96
C ARG A 64 8.06 -8.36 -8.42
N SER A 65 7.91 -8.09 -9.71
CA SER A 65 6.60 -7.93 -10.36
C SER A 65 5.93 -9.28 -10.65
N GLY A 66 4.77 -9.22 -11.33
CA GLY A 66 3.98 -10.40 -11.67
C GLY A 66 2.90 -10.67 -10.62
N ASP A 67 2.71 -11.94 -10.28
CA ASP A 67 1.76 -12.41 -9.27
C ASP A 67 2.17 -12.00 -7.83
N PHE A 68 1.38 -12.48 -6.87
CA PHE A 68 1.58 -12.31 -5.44
C PHE A 68 1.75 -13.66 -4.72
N VAL A 69 2.08 -14.72 -5.47
CA VAL A 69 2.31 -16.08 -4.94
C VAL A 69 3.80 -16.28 -4.81
N TYR A 70 4.30 -16.19 -3.58
CA TYR A 70 5.73 -16.16 -3.32
C TYR A 70 6.26 -17.52 -2.89
N ASN A 71 7.41 -17.91 -3.45
CA ASN A 71 8.12 -19.08 -2.93
C ASN A 71 8.87 -18.74 -1.62
N SER A 72 9.39 -19.76 -0.94
CA SER A 72 10.06 -19.60 0.36
C SER A 72 11.29 -18.67 0.34
N HIS A 73 12.02 -18.60 -0.78
CA HIS A 73 13.15 -17.69 -0.91
C HIS A 73 12.68 -16.24 -1.11
N GLU A 74 11.62 -16.03 -1.88
CA GLU A 74 10.99 -14.72 -2.08
C GLU A 74 10.42 -14.18 -0.77
N LEU A 75 9.76 -15.01 0.04
CA LEU A 75 9.30 -14.64 1.37
C LEU A 75 10.47 -14.27 2.29
N LYS A 76 11.61 -14.96 2.20
CA LYS A 76 12.79 -14.61 3.00
C LYS A 76 13.44 -13.28 2.57
N ILE A 77 13.37 -12.96 1.28
CA ILE A 77 13.77 -11.64 0.76
C ILE A 77 12.86 -10.57 1.37
N MET A 78 11.54 -10.75 1.30
CA MET A 78 10.56 -9.81 1.87
C MET A 78 10.77 -9.60 3.38
N GLU A 79 10.97 -10.66 4.14
CA GLU A 79 11.26 -10.57 5.59
C GLU A 79 12.53 -9.74 5.86
N THR A 80 13.59 -9.96 5.08
CA THR A 80 14.84 -9.21 5.21
C THR A 80 14.64 -7.73 4.87
N ASP A 81 13.91 -7.46 3.78
CA ASP A 81 13.60 -6.09 3.34
C ASP A 81 12.71 -5.36 4.36
N ILE A 82 11.75 -6.05 5.00
CA ILE A 82 10.95 -5.49 6.09
C ILE A 82 11.85 -5.03 7.23
N LEU A 83 12.73 -5.91 7.72
CA LEU A 83 13.65 -5.56 8.82
C LEU A 83 14.52 -4.36 8.45
N LYS A 84 14.98 -4.29 7.20
CA LYS A 84 15.78 -3.18 6.69
C LYS A 84 14.99 -1.90 6.50
N ALA A 85 13.74 -1.97 6.07
CA ALA A 85 12.86 -0.82 5.96
C ALA A 85 12.53 -0.24 7.34
N VAL A 86 12.25 -1.09 8.34
CA VAL A 86 12.05 -0.68 9.74
C VAL A 86 13.32 -0.02 10.28
N GLU A 87 14.49 -0.63 10.11
CA GLU A 87 15.79 -0.05 10.49
C GLU A 87 16.03 1.32 9.84
N ALA A 88 15.65 1.47 8.58
CA ALA A 88 15.81 2.71 7.81
C ALA A 88 14.80 3.81 8.17
N GLY A 89 13.79 3.52 8.99
CA GLY A 89 12.80 4.51 9.45
C GLY A 89 11.48 4.51 8.68
N ALA A 90 11.10 3.40 8.04
CA ALA A 90 9.74 3.23 7.51
C ALA A 90 8.69 3.39 8.63
N GLN A 91 7.63 4.16 8.35
CA GLN A 91 6.53 4.39 9.29
C GLN A 91 5.30 3.55 8.94
N THR A 92 5.27 2.97 7.75
CA THR A 92 4.26 2.02 7.29
C THR A 92 4.92 1.07 6.28
N LEU A 93 4.52 -0.19 6.26
CA LEU A 93 4.97 -1.17 5.29
C LEU A 93 3.81 -1.55 4.37
N VAL A 94 4.10 -1.81 3.10
CA VAL A 94 3.08 -2.11 2.09
C VAL A 94 3.41 -3.43 1.42
N PHE A 95 2.57 -4.45 1.62
CA PHE A 95 2.75 -5.78 1.03
C PHE A 95 1.46 -6.59 1.04
N GLY A 96 1.44 -7.68 0.29
CA GLY A 96 0.38 -8.69 0.35
C GLY A 96 0.80 -9.97 -0.35
N ALA A 97 0.44 -11.11 0.22
CA ALA A 97 0.75 -12.43 -0.32
C ALA A 97 -0.54 -13.23 -0.54
N LEU A 98 -0.61 -13.92 -1.68
CA LEU A 98 -1.75 -14.73 -2.08
C LEU A 98 -1.34 -16.18 -2.34
N THR A 99 -2.31 -17.08 -2.27
CA THR A 99 -2.19 -18.46 -2.76
C THR A 99 -2.49 -18.54 -4.26
N ASP A 100 -2.17 -19.68 -4.89
CA ASP A 100 -2.54 -19.97 -6.29
C ASP A 100 -4.06 -19.89 -6.55
N ASP A 101 -4.87 -20.10 -5.50
CA ASP A 101 -6.34 -20.03 -5.56
C ASP A 101 -6.87 -18.58 -5.41
N ASN A 102 -5.98 -17.58 -5.37
CA ASN A 102 -6.29 -16.17 -5.10
C ASN A 102 -7.02 -15.96 -3.77
N GLU A 103 -6.53 -16.66 -2.74
CA GLU A 103 -6.88 -16.42 -1.33
C GLU A 103 -5.69 -15.78 -0.62
N ILE A 104 -5.89 -15.19 0.56
CA ILE A 104 -4.77 -14.65 1.34
C ILE A 104 -3.89 -15.80 1.82
N ASP A 105 -2.59 -15.72 1.54
CA ASP A 105 -1.62 -16.61 2.17
C ASP A 105 -1.41 -16.17 3.62
N THR A 106 -2.17 -16.79 4.52
CA THR A 106 -2.21 -16.41 5.94
C THR A 106 -0.91 -16.76 6.66
N GLU A 107 -0.21 -17.82 6.25
CA GLU A 107 1.07 -18.22 6.84
C GLU A 107 2.18 -17.22 6.47
N ALA A 108 2.25 -16.86 5.18
CA ALA A 108 3.16 -15.82 4.71
C ALA A 108 2.84 -14.47 5.37
N MET A 109 1.57 -14.05 5.37
CA MET A 109 1.16 -12.79 5.98
C MET A 109 1.50 -12.73 7.47
N ASN A 110 1.27 -13.79 8.24
CA ASN A 110 1.62 -13.83 9.66
C ASN A 110 3.14 -13.66 9.88
N THR A 111 3.96 -14.35 9.08
CA THR A 111 5.42 -14.23 9.14
C THR A 111 5.89 -12.80 8.87
N LEU A 112 5.35 -12.16 7.83
CA LEU A 112 5.72 -10.80 7.45
C LEU A 112 5.22 -9.77 8.46
N VAL A 113 4.02 -9.91 9.01
CA VAL A 113 3.49 -9.03 10.06
C VAL A 113 4.31 -9.11 11.34
N ILE A 114 4.79 -10.30 11.73
CA ILE A 114 5.71 -10.44 12.87
C ILE A 114 7.03 -9.69 12.59
N ALA A 115 7.57 -9.81 11.37
CA ALA A 115 8.80 -9.12 10.97
C ALA A 115 8.65 -7.59 10.97
N SER A 116 7.43 -7.06 10.79
CA SER A 116 7.14 -5.62 10.84
C SER A 116 7.38 -4.98 12.22
N GLN A 117 7.54 -5.75 13.30
CA GLN A 117 7.84 -5.26 14.65
C GLN A 117 6.85 -4.19 15.16
N GLY A 118 5.58 -4.31 14.77
CA GLY A 118 4.52 -3.36 15.13
C GLY A 118 4.44 -2.10 14.28
N VAL A 119 5.31 -1.94 13.26
CA VAL A 119 5.09 -0.93 12.21
C VAL A 119 3.79 -1.26 11.47
N PRO A 120 2.87 -0.28 11.29
CA PRO A 120 1.61 -0.52 10.61
C PRO A 120 1.78 -1.04 9.18
N VAL A 121 0.81 -1.84 8.74
CA VAL A 121 0.83 -2.48 7.42
C VAL A 121 -0.38 -2.07 6.60
N THR A 122 -0.14 -1.78 5.33
CA THR A 122 -1.16 -1.65 4.29
C THR A 122 -1.11 -2.88 3.38
N PHE A 123 -2.25 -3.56 3.19
CA PHE A 123 -2.37 -4.60 2.19
C PHE A 123 -2.58 -3.98 0.81
N HIS A 124 -1.66 -4.23 -0.11
CA HIS A 124 -1.65 -3.55 -1.42
C HIS A 124 -2.67 -4.14 -2.43
N MET A 125 -2.60 -3.71 -3.69
CA MET A 125 -3.52 -4.08 -4.79
C MET A 125 -3.62 -5.59 -5.12
N ALA A 126 -2.85 -6.47 -4.48
CA ALA A 126 -3.18 -7.90 -4.43
C ALA A 126 -4.63 -8.15 -3.97
N PHE A 127 -5.21 -7.23 -3.20
CA PHE A 127 -6.61 -7.32 -2.78
C PHE A 127 -7.57 -7.46 -3.97
N ASP A 128 -7.29 -6.78 -5.09
CA ASP A 128 -8.16 -6.78 -6.25
C ASP A 128 -8.13 -8.09 -7.05
N ALA A 129 -7.18 -8.99 -6.74
CA ALA A 129 -7.09 -10.32 -7.34
C ALA A 129 -7.87 -11.38 -6.54
N LEU A 130 -8.31 -11.07 -5.32
CA LEU A 130 -8.93 -12.03 -4.42
C LEU A 130 -10.26 -12.58 -4.97
N LYS A 131 -10.46 -13.87 -4.76
CA LYS A 131 -11.72 -14.56 -5.09
C LYS A 131 -12.87 -14.17 -4.16
N ASP A 132 -12.59 -14.00 -2.87
CA ASP A 132 -13.55 -13.55 -1.86
C ASP A 132 -13.00 -12.36 -1.04
N PRO A 133 -13.19 -11.12 -1.55
CA PRO A 133 -12.71 -9.93 -0.87
C PRO A 133 -13.35 -9.66 0.48
N PHE A 134 -14.57 -10.14 0.75
CA PHE A 134 -15.25 -9.85 2.03
C PHE A 134 -14.67 -10.67 3.17
N SER A 135 -14.49 -11.98 2.96
CA SER A 135 -13.81 -12.82 3.95
C SER A 135 -12.36 -12.35 4.19
N ALA A 136 -11.70 -11.85 3.14
CA ALA A 136 -10.37 -11.26 3.26
C ALA A 136 -10.32 -10.00 4.14
N ILE A 137 -11.35 -9.14 4.11
CA ILE A 137 -11.43 -7.97 4.99
C ILE A 137 -11.43 -8.40 6.46
N ASP A 138 -12.18 -9.45 6.80
CA ASP A 138 -12.24 -9.97 8.17
C ASP A 138 -10.87 -10.51 8.60
N LEU A 139 -10.23 -11.33 7.76
CA LEU A 139 -8.90 -11.88 8.04
C LEU A 139 -7.82 -10.80 8.20
N LEU A 140 -7.82 -9.78 7.34
CA LEU A 140 -6.85 -8.69 7.41
C LEU A 140 -7.08 -7.82 8.66
N ALA A 141 -8.33 -7.55 9.01
CA ALA A 141 -8.67 -6.82 10.23
C ALA A 141 -8.20 -7.58 11.49
N ASP A 142 -8.46 -8.89 11.56
CA ASP A 142 -8.05 -9.74 12.68
C ASP A 142 -6.52 -9.86 12.78
N ALA A 143 -5.82 -9.80 11.65
CA ALA A 143 -4.35 -9.79 11.59
C ALA A 143 -3.74 -8.42 11.95
N GLY A 144 -4.55 -7.39 12.22
CA GLY A 144 -4.08 -6.05 12.59
C GLY A 144 -3.60 -5.19 11.41
N ILE A 145 -4.02 -5.51 10.18
CA ILE A 145 -3.77 -4.68 9.00
C ILE A 145 -4.58 -3.39 9.12
N GLU A 146 -3.91 -2.24 8.96
CA GLU A 146 -4.55 -0.95 9.17
C GLU A 146 -5.32 -0.48 7.93
N LYS A 147 -4.78 -0.74 6.74
CA LYS A 147 -5.33 -0.23 5.48
C LYS A 147 -5.29 -1.24 4.34
N ILE A 148 -6.22 -1.11 3.41
CA ILE A 148 -6.24 -1.87 2.15
C ILE A 148 -6.21 -0.89 0.98
N LEU A 149 -5.21 -1.00 0.10
CA LEU A 149 -5.16 -0.29 -1.18
C LEU A 149 -5.90 -1.11 -2.25
N THR A 150 -6.91 -0.50 -2.88
CA THR A 150 -7.77 -1.18 -3.85
C THR A 150 -8.19 -0.25 -4.98
N HIS A 151 -8.34 -0.82 -6.17
CA HIS A 151 -8.97 -0.20 -7.32
C HIS A 151 -10.49 -0.50 -7.39
N GLY A 152 -10.98 -1.42 -6.54
CA GLY A 152 -12.36 -1.92 -6.50
C GLY A 152 -12.68 -2.89 -7.66
N SER A 153 -11.71 -3.14 -8.53
CA SER A 153 -11.77 -4.07 -9.65
C SER A 153 -10.36 -4.35 -10.18
N LEU A 154 -10.22 -5.16 -11.23
CA LEU A 154 -8.93 -5.32 -11.92
C LEU A 154 -8.48 -3.99 -12.54
N LEU A 155 -7.19 -3.67 -12.45
CA LEU A 155 -6.57 -2.43 -12.98
C LEU A 155 -6.78 -2.18 -14.48
N THR A 156 -7.20 -3.20 -15.25
CA THR A 156 -7.55 -3.06 -16.67
C THR A 156 -8.91 -2.41 -16.89
N LYS A 157 -9.68 -2.16 -15.82
CA LYS A 157 -11.00 -1.51 -15.86
C LYS A 157 -10.91 -0.10 -15.27
N ALA A 158 -12.05 0.59 -15.25
CA ALA A 158 -12.16 1.86 -14.53
C ALA A 158 -12.25 1.61 -13.02
N VAL A 159 -11.78 2.59 -12.24
CA VAL A 159 -11.90 2.59 -10.77
C VAL A 159 -13.35 2.32 -10.37
N ASN A 160 -13.57 1.34 -9.51
CA ASN A 160 -14.91 0.92 -9.11
C ASN A 160 -15.25 1.41 -7.71
N THR A 161 -15.54 2.70 -7.61
CA THR A 161 -15.89 3.38 -6.36
C THR A 161 -17.09 2.75 -5.66
N LYS A 162 -18.09 2.26 -6.41
CA LYS A 162 -19.25 1.57 -5.85
C LYS A 162 -18.83 0.32 -5.07
N LYS A 163 -17.95 -0.49 -5.65
CA LYS A 163 -17.47 -1.71 -4.98
C LYS A 163 -16.59 -1.38 -3.78
N THR A 164 -15.72 -0.37 -3.90
CA THR A 164 -14.95 0.14 -2.76
C THR A 164 -15.86 0.61 -1.62
N ALA A 165 -16.97 1.29 -1.91
CA ALA A 165 -17.94 1.70 -0.90
C ALA A 165 -18.62 0.51 -0.20
N GLU A 166 -18.90 -0.59 -0.92
CA GLU A 166 -19.37 -1.83 -0.29
C GLU A 166 -18.34 -2.37 0.72
N TYR A 167 -17.05 -2.35 0.36
CA TYR A 167 -15.97 -2.80 1.25
C TYR A 167 -15.79 -1.91 2.47
N VAL A 168 -15.80 -0.58 2.29
CA VAL A 168 -15.72 0.39 3.39
C VAL A 168 -16.86 0.19 4.38
N ASN A 169 -18.10 0.07 3.89
CA ASN A 169 -19.26 -0.17 4.74
C ASN A 169 -19.18 -1.52 5.48
N TYR A 170 -18.66 -2.56 4.82
CA TYR A 170 -18.50 -3.87 5.43
C TYR A 170 -17.39 -3.91 6.49
N ALA A 171 -16.27 -3.21 6.26
CA ALA A 171 -15.21 -3.10 7.25
C ALA A 171 -15.67 -2.32 8.48
N ASN A 172 -16.59 -1.37 8.34
CA ASN A 172 -17.24 -0.66 9.45
C ASN A 172 -16.24 -0.09 10.47
N GLY A 173 -15.16 0.52 9.98
CA GLY A 173 -14.12 1.16 10.79
C GLY A 173 -13.10 0.20 11.43
N ARG A 174 -13.13 -1.10 11.12
CA ARG A 174 -12.11 -2.07 11.57
C ARG A 174 -10.75 -1.87 10.88
N LEU A 175 -10.78 -1.41 9.63
CA LEU A 175 -9.62 -0.99 8.84
C LEU A 175 -10.08 0.07 7.83
N ASP A 176 -9.12 0.80 7.26
CA ASP A 176 -9.38 1.83 6.24
C ASP A 176 -9.13 1.32 4.82
N PHE A 177 -9.76 1.96 3.84
CA PHE A 177 -9.48 1.70 2.42
C PHE A 177 -8.81 2.89 1.76
N ILE A 178 -7.80 2.64 0.94
CA ILE A 178 -7.16 3.62 0.08
C ILE A 178 -7.61 3.33 -1.34
N ILE A 179 -8.24 4.30 -2.00
CA ILE A 179 -8.61 4.13 -3.41
C ILE A 179 -7.43 4.50 -4.31
N GLY A 180 -7.08 3.60 -5.24
CA GLY A 180 -5.91 3.76 -6.12
C GLY A 180 -6.13 3.31 -7.56
N GLY A 181 -5.12 3.57 -8.40
CA GLY A 181 -5.12 3.21 -9.83
C GLY A 181 -5.93 4.19 -10.69
N GLY A 182 -5.30 5.26 -11.17
CA GLY A 182 -5.97 6.29 -11.99
C GLY A 182 -6.56 7.46 -11.20
N VAL A 183 -6.27 7.56 -9.91
CA VAL A 183 -6.62 8.72 -9.08
C VAL A 183 -5.61 9.85 -9.31
N THR A 184 -6.11 11.06 -9.53
CA THR A 184 -5.35 12.26 -9.87
C THR A 184 -5.80 13.47 -9.05
N ALA A 185 -5.07 14.58 -9.13
CA ALA A 185 -5.45 15.85 -8.51
C ALA A 185 -6.85 16.34 -8.92
N GLU A 186 -7.29 16.00 -10.14
CA GLU A 186 -8.56 16.44 -10.72
C GLU A 186 -9.76 15.62 -10.23
N ASN A 187 -9.58 14.32 -9.98
CA ASN A 187 -10.70 13.41 -9.67
C ASN A 187 -10.73 12.89 -8.22
N LYS A 188 -9.67 13.12 -7.42
CA LYS A 188 -9.53 12.54 -6.07
C LYS A 188 -10.70 12.82 -5.12
N GLU A 189 -11.24 14.04 -5.11
CA GLU A 189 -12.35 14.41 -4.22
C GLU A 189 -13.64 13.67 -4.59
N GLU A 190 -13.94 13.58 -5.88
CA GLU A 190 -15.11 12.86 -6.38
C GLU A 190 -15.00 11.37 -6.09
N LEU A 191 -13.85 10.76 -6.40
CA LEU A 191 -13.61 9.34 -6.21
C LEU A 191 -13.62 8.95 -4.72
N ALA A 192 -12.96 9.73 -3.87
CA ALA A 192 -12.95 9.51 -2.42
C ALA A 192 -14.36 9.56 -1.83
N LYS A 193 -15.14 10.59 -2.20
CA LYS A 193 -16.53 10.72 -1.77
C LYS A 193 -17.40 9.56 -2.25
N ALA A 194 -17.27 9.15 -3.50
CA ALA A 194 -18.04 8.05 -4.06
C ALA A 194 -17.69 6.69 -3.44
N ALA A 195 -16.42 6.48 -3.07
CA ALA A 195 -15.95 5.28 -2.40
C ALA A 195 -16.16 5.28 -0.88
N GLY A 196 -16.52 6.43 -0.29
CA GLY A 196 -16.73 6.55 1.15
C GLY A 196 -15.43 6.55 1.98
N THR A 197 -14.29 6.86 1.38
CA THR A 197 -12.99 6.89 2.08
C THR A 197 -12.39 8.30 2.11
N ASN A 198 -11.53 8.54 3.09
CA ASN A 198 -10.67 9.73 3.15
C ASN A 198 -9.27 9.50 2.58
N PHE A 199 -8.93 8.30 2.10
CA PHE A 199 -7.58 7.99 1.61
C PHE A 199 -7.56 7.79 0.10
N VAL A 200 -6.66 8.49 -0.59
CA VAL A 200 -6.47 8.41 -2.04
C VAL A 200 -5.01 8.19 -2.38
N HIS A 201 -4.75 7.40 -3.40
CA HIS A 201 -3.41 7.00 -3.82
C HIS A 201 -3.20 7.25 -5.31
N GLY A 202 -2.09 7.90 -5.68
CA GLY A 202 -1.69 7.97 -7.08
C GLY A 202 -0.39 8.74 -7.36
N THR A 203 0.20 8.47 -8.52
CA THR A 203 1.40 9.15 -9.02
C THR A 203 1.15 10.59 -9.49
N LYS A 204 -0.13 10.98 -9.66
CA LYS A 204 -0.56 12.33 -10.09
C LYS A 204 -1.53 12.97 -9.08
N ILE A 205 -1.36 12.69 -7.78
CA ILE A 205 -2.31 13.10 -6.73
C ILE A 205 -2.22 14.59 -6.37
N ILE A 206 -1.15 15.25 -6.81
CA ILE A 206 -0.89 16.70 -6.70
C ILE A 206 -0.74 17.32 -8.08
#